data_AF-A0A814G643-F1
#
_entry.id   AF-A0A814G643-F1
#
_cell.length_a   1.000
_cell.length_b   1.000
_cell.length_c   1.000
_cell.angle_alpha   90.00
_cell.angle_beta   90.00
_cell.angle_gamma   90.00
#
_symmetry.space_group_name_H-M   'P 1'
#
loop_
_entity.id
_entity.type
_entity.pdbx_description
1 polymer ?
#
loop_
_entity_poly.entity_id
_entity_poly.type
_entity_poly.pdbx_seq_one_letter_code
_entity_poly.pdbx_strand_id
1 'polypeptide(L)'
;MMRPGGWFSINNIIDSHSEDELNNYAVMALKFRDLRLDLNKRKALSNTILILLGDHGLHGHNWKELWREFDHRNPFLQILLQSFFIGFNDIIKHLNENSDKLITHGDIYMTFTRFFNSSLPLVLPKGINLFTQKISDDRTCRIGQIPGKWCNCWIPKLCL
;
A
#
# COMPACT_ATOMS: atom_id res chain seq x y z
N MET A 1 13.33 15.70 -8.83
CA MET A 1 13.20 16.27 -10.18
C MET A 1 12.28 15.37 -10.99
N MET A 2 11.07 15.83 -11.32
CA MET A 2 10.03 15.05 -12.00
C MET A 2 10.38 14.82 -13.46
N ARG A 3 10.27 13.58 -13.96
CA ARG A 3 10.36 13.29 -15.40
C ARG A 3 8.99 13.49 -16.07
N PRO A 4 8.91 14.05 -17.29
CA PRO A 4 7.67 14.19 -18.04
C PRO A 4 7.06 12.79 -18.29
N GLY A 5 5.80 12.59 -17.94
CA GLY A 5 5.15 11.26 -17.93
C GLY A 5 5.23 10.51 -16.59
N GLY A 6 5.39 11.25 -15.49
CA GLY A 6 5.60 10.71 -14.15
C GLY A 6 4.42 9.91 -13.62
N TRP A 7 4.69 8.65 -13.30
CA TRP A 7 3.83 7.79 -12.52
C TRP A 7 4.19 7.93 -11.05
N PHE A 8 3.20 7.99 -10.17
CA PHE A 8 3.43 7.93 -8.73
C PHE A 8 3.26 6.48 -8.29
N SER A 9 4.30 5.92 -7.67
CA SER A 9 4.26 4.61 -7.03
C SER A 9 4.47 4.80 -5.54
N ILE A 10 3.57 4.28 -4.73
CA ILE A 10 3.73 4.22 -3.28
C ILE A 10 3.77 2.77 -2.88
N ASN A 11 4.85 2.38 -2.22
CA ASN A 11 5.05 1.02 -1.76
C ASN A 11 5.06 1.05 -0.24
N ASN A 12 4.23 0.22 0.39
CA ASN A 12 4.37 -0.08 1.80
C ASN A 12 5.05 -1.45 1.93
N ILE A 13 6.36 -1.44 2.18
CA ILE A 13 7.16 -2.64 2.47
C ILE A 13 7.95 -2.33 3.74
N ILE A 14 7.64 -3.03 4.83
CA ILE A 14 8.54 -3.17 5.97
C ILE A 14 9.52 -4.26 5.55
N ASP A 15 10.78 -3.87 5.37
CA ASP A 15 11.84 -4.71 4.83
C ASP A 15 12.62 -5.38 5.97
N SER A 16 12.50 -6.70 6.11
CA SER A 16 13.29 -7.51 7.06
C SER A 16 14.05 -8.67 6.41
N HIS A 17 14.34 -8.56 5.10
CA HIS A 17 14.52 -9.74 4.26
C HIS A 17 15.92 -10.35 4.21
N SER A 18 15.92 -11.65 3.89
CA SER A 18 17.07 -12.44 3.43
C SER A 18 17.27 -12.33 1.89
N GLU A 19 18.45 -12.65 1.37
CA GLU A 19 18.78 -12.52 -0.07
C GLU A 19 17.82 -13.26 -1.01
N ASP A 20 17.30 -14.43 -0.63
CA ASP A 20 16.37 -15.22 -1.46
C ASP A 20 15.00 -14.54 -1.64
N GLU A 21 14.61 -13.69 -0.70
CA GLU A 21 13.34 -13.00 -0.74
C GLU A 21 13.43 -11.71 -1.52
N LEU A 22 14.58 -11.03 -1.44
CA LEU A 22 14.92 -9.94 -2.34
C LEU A 22 14.80 -10.39 -3.81
N ASN A 23 15.14 -11.64 -4.12
CA ASN A 23 14.91 -12.20 -5.46
C ASN A 23 13.42 -12.30 -5.81
N ASN A 24 12.54 -12.72 -4.89
CA ASN A 24 11.10 -12.79 -5.13
C ASN A 24 10.48 -11.40 -5.33
N TYR A 25 10.89 -10.41 -4.53
CA TYR A 25 10.49 -9.02 -4.72
C TYR A 25 11.01 -8.46 -6.05
N ALA A 26 12.25 -8.77 -6.42
CA ALA A 26 12.80 -8.39 -7.72
C ALA A 26 12.01 -9.00 -8.88
N VAL A 27 11.65 -10.29 -8.80
CA VAL A 27 10.79 -10.94 -9.80
C VAL A 27 9.41 -10.29 -9.87
N MET A 28 8.79 -9.99 -8.72
CA MET A 28 7.50 -9.30 -8.67
C MET A 28 7.59 -7.90 -9.30
N ALA A 29 8.63 -7.13 -8.97
CA ALA A 29 8.89 -5.81 -9.53
C ALA A 29 9.13 -5.87 -11.05
N LEU A 30 9.86 -6.87 -11.54
CA LEU A 30 10.07 -7.08 -12.98
C LEU A 30 8.75 -7.41 -13.69
N LYS A 31 7.96 -8.34 -13.15
CA LYS A 31 6.65 -8.69 -13.71
C LYS A 31 5.70 -7.48 -13.72
N PHE A 32 5.70 -6.70 -12.66
CA PHE A 32 4.87 -5.50 -12.57
C PHE A 32 5.32 -4.41 -13.55
N ARG A 33 6.63 -4.22 -13.71
CA ARG A 33 7.20 -3.35 -14.74
C ARG A 33 6.73 -3.79 -16.12
N ASP A 34 6.80 -5.08 -16.43
CA ASP A 34 6.43 -5.61 -17.74
C ASP A 34 4.92 -5.49 -17.99
N LEU A 35 4.08 -5.75 -16.98
CA LEU A 35 2.64 -5.49 -17.02
C LEU A 35 2.35 -4.00 -17.30
N ARG A 36 3.00 -3.09 -16.59
CA ARG A 36 2.86 -1.64 -16.79
C ARG A 36 3.24 -1.24 -18.21
N LEU A 37 4.34 -1.79 -18.74
CA LEU A 37 4.79 -1.50 -20.11
C LEU A 37 3.80 -2.01 -21.15
N ASP A 38 3.26 -3.23 -20.99
CA ASP A 38 2.24 -3.78 -21.88
C ASP A 38 0.93 -2.96 -21.84
N LEU A 39 0.41 -2.66 -20.65
CA LEU A 39 -0.80 -1.85 -20.50
C LEU A 39 -0.63 -0.43 -21.06
N ASN A 40 0.56 0.16 -20.90
CA ASN A 40 0.87 1.46 -21.48
C ASN A 40 0.94 1.40 -23.02
N LYS A 41 1.58 0.37 -23.60
CA LYS A 41 1.61 0.15 -25.06
C LYS A 41 0.20 0.06 -25.65
N ARG A 42 -0.72 -0.57 -24.93
CA ARG A 42 -2.14 -0.71 -25.31
C ARG A 42 -2.98 0.56 -25.06
N LYS A 43 -2.39 1.63 -24.51
CA LYS A 43 -3.09 2.83 -24.03
C LYS A 43 -4.18 2.53 -22.98
N ALA A 44 -4.14 1.35 -22.36
CA ALA A 44 -5.14 0.91 -21.38
C ALA A 44 -5.02 1.62 -20.03
N LEU A 45 -3.92 2.35 -19.81
CA LEU A 45 -3.71 3.08 -18.58
C LEU A 45 -4.19 4.53 -18.62
N SER A 46 -4.66 5.07 -19.75
CA SER A 46 -4.86 6.53 -19.93
C SER A 46 -5.86 7.18 -18.96
N ASN A 47 -6.82 6.41 -18.43
CA ASN A 47 -7.79 6.84 -17.42
C ASN A 47 -7.92 5.80 -16.29
N THR A 48 -6.80 5.19 -15.92
CA THR A 48 -6.78 4.02 -15.03
C THR A 48 -5.92 4.29 -13.82
N ILE A 49 -6.46 3.98 -12.64
CA ILE A 49 -5.66 3.76 -11.42
C ILE A 49 -5.33 2.26 -11.39
N LEU A 50 -4.04 1.93 -11.35
CA LEU A 50 -3.62 0.54 -11.18
C LEU A 50 -3.19 0.32 -9.73
N ILE A 51 -3.89 -0.55 -9.02
CA ILE A 51 -3.58 -0.94 -7.65
C ILE A 51 -3.14 -2.41 -7.66
N LEU A 52 -1.98 -2.67 -7.07
CA LEU A 52 -1.53 -4.01 -6.72
C LEU A 52 -1.59 -4.13 -5.19
N LEU A 53 -2.40 -5.05 -4.71
CA LEU A 53 -2.64 -5.27 -3.29
C LEU A 53 -2.48 -6.77 -3.00
N GLY A 54 -1.59 -7.11 -2.06
CA GLY A 54 -1.53 -8.42 -1.45
C GLY A 54 -2.49 -8.49 -0.27
N ASP A 55 -3.05 -9.68 -0.02
CA ASP A 55 -3.79 -10.00 1.20
C ASP A 55 -2.86 -10.21 2.40
N HIS A 56 -1.65 -10.69 2.12
CA HIS A 56 -0.55 -10.87 3.07
C HIS A 56 0.79 -10.45 2.45
N GLY A 57 1.85 -10.39 3.26
CA GLY A 57 3.23 -10.19 2.76
C GLY A 57 3.88 -11.51 2.37
N LEU A 58 5.21 -11.58 2.34
CA LEU A 58 5.85 -12.81 1.85
C LEU A 58 5.62 -13.98 2.82
N HIS A 59 5.03 -15.07 2.32
CA HIS A 59 4.83 -16.30 3.09
C HIS A 59 5.94 -17.30 2.75
N GLY A 60 6.84 -17.58 3.70
CA GLY A 60 7.90 -18.57 3.54
C GLY A 60 7.43 -19.99 3.87
N HIS A 61 8.03 -21.00 3.26
CA HIS A 61 7.69 -22.42 3.52
C HIS A 61 8.19 -22.92 4.90
N ASN A 62 9.12 -22.18 5.54
CA ASN A 62 9.71 -22.54 6.84
C ASN A 62 9.36 -21.52 7.93
N TRP A 63 8.25 -21.73 8.62
CA TRP A 63 7.73 -20.94 9.75
C TRP A 63 8.62 -20.88 11.01
N LYS A 64 9.82 -21.47 10.97
CA LYS A 64 10.75 -21.51 12.11
C LYS A 64 11.48 -20.19 12.33
N GLU A 65 11.45 -19.30 11.35
CA GLU A 65 12.13 -18.00 11.40
C GLU A 65 11.15 -16.89 11.78
N LEU A 66 11.35 -16.30 12.95
CA LEU A 66 10.49 -15.25 13.53
C LEU A 66 10.25 -14.09 12.57
N TRP A 67 11.24 -13.74 11.75
CA TRP A 67 11.18 -12.62 10.82
C TRP A 67 10.16 -12.83 9.69
N ARG A 68 9.94 -14.08 9.27
CA ARG A 68 8.94 -14.44 8.24
C ARG A 68 7.51 -14.22 8.70
N GLU A 69 7.24 -14.43 9.99
CA GLU A 69 5.92 -14.17 10.57
C GLU A 69 5.56 -12.68 10.54
N PHE A 70 6.57 -11.81 10.61
CA PHE A 70 6.36 -10.38 10.56
C PHE A 70 6.17 -9.87 9.12
N ASP A 71 6.92 -10.43 8.16
CA ASP A 71 6.72 -10.12 6.73
C ASP A 71 5.36 -10.63 6.25
N HIS A 72 4.95 -11.83 6.65
CA HIS A 72 3.60 -12.36 6.35
C HIS A 72 2.49 -11.39 6.80
N ARG A 73 2.69 -10.69 7.93
CA ARG A 73 1.75 -9.69 8.50
C ARG A 73 1.82 -8.33 7.83
N ASN A 74 2.69 -8.14 6.83
CA ASN A 74 2.86 -6.88 6.13
C ASN A 74 2.46 -7.00 4.65
N PRO A 75 1.18 -6.77 4.31
CA PRO A 75 0.70 -6.87 2.95
C PRO A 75 1.36 -5.86 2.02
N PHE A 76 1.64 -6.30 0.80
CA PHE A 76 2.14 -5.42 -0.24
C PHE A 76 1.04 -4.50 -0.75
N LEU A 77 1.31 -3.19 -0.84
CA LEU A 77 0.44 -2.22 -1.52
C LEU A 77 1.27 -1.36 -2.47
N GLN A 78 0.86 -1.33 -3.73
CA GLN A 78 1.37 -0.42 -4.74
C GLN A 78 0.23 0.25 -5.49
N ILE A 79 0.24 1.58 -5.52
CA ILE A 79 -0.73 2.38 -6.28
C ILE A 79 0.02 3.11 -7.37
N LEU A 80 -0.40 2.92 -8.62
CA LEU A 80 0.08 3.66 -9.78
C LEU A 80 -0.99 4.65 -10.25
N LEU A 81 -0.62 5.92 -10.19
CA LEU A 81 -1.40 7.04 -10.73
C LEU A 81 -0.75 7.57 -12.00
N GLN A 82 -1.59 7.87 -13.00
CA GLN A 82 -1.21 8.50 -14.26
C GLN A 82 -0.96 10.00 -14.14
N SER A 83 -0.32 10.56 -15.16
CA SER A 83 -0.07 12.01 -15.27
C SER A 83 -1.33 12.87 -15.36
N PHE A 84 -2.51 12.37 -15.77
CA PHE A 84 -3.72 13.22 -15.70
C PHE A 84 -4.13 13.49 -14.24
N PHE A 85 -3.63 12.73 -13.26
CA PHE A 85 -3.73 13.07 -11.84
C PHE A 85 -2.89 14.30 -11.44
N ILE A 86 -2.15 14.94 -12.35
CA ILE A 86 -1.44 16.21 -12.10
C ILE A 86 -2.41 17.31 -11.63
N GLY A 87 -3.71 17.24 -11.98
CA GLY A 87 -4.74 18.14 -11.43
C GLY A 87 -5.11 17.87 -9.96
N PHE A 88 -4.69 16.73 -9.40
CA PHE A 88 -5.01 16.25 -8.06
C PHE A 88 -3.78 16.26 -7.15
N ASN A 89 -3.09 17.40 -7.10
CA ASN A 89 -1.89 17.59 -6.28
C ASN A 89 -2.10 17.18 -4.81
N ASP A 90 -3.30 17.39 -4.26
CA ASP A 90 -3.63 17.00 -2.88
C ASP A 90 -3.67 15.48 -2.70
N ILE A 91 -4.18 14.72 -3.69
CA ILE A 91 -4.19 13.26 -3.64
C ILE A 91 -2.75 12.75 -3.64
N ILE A 92 -1.92 13.23 -4.57
CA ILE A 92 -0.51 12.84 -4.66
C ILE A 92 0.23 13.19 -3.36
N LYS A 93 -0.04 14.37 -2.79
CA LYS A 93 0.55 14.81 -1.52
C LYS A 93 0.19 13.85 -0.38
N HIS A 94 -1.09 13.60 -0.13
CA HIS A 94 -1.52 12.71 0.96
C HIS A 94 -0.99 11.29 0.78
N LEU A 95 -1.04 10.78 -0.43
CA LEU A 95 -0.52 9.47 -0.77
C LEU A 95 0.99 9.35 -0.51
N ASN A 96 1.79 10.38 -0.83
CA ASN A 96 3.21 10.42 -0.49
C ASN A 96 3.43 10.54 1.03
N GLU A 97 2.70 11.41 1.72
CA GLU A 97 2.78 11.60 3.18
C GLU A 97 2.37 10.34 3.97
N ASN A 98 1.58 9.45 3.36
CA ASN A 98 1.11 8.21 3.95
C ASN A 98 1.98 7.00 3.59
N SER A 99 2.93 7.15 2.66
CA SER A 99 3.70 6.04 2.10
C SER A 99 4.56 5.29 3.12
N ASP A 100 5.00 5.97 4.17
CA ASP A 100 5.82 5.46 5.28
C ASP A 100 4.99 5.15 6.53
N LYS A 101 3.66 5.22 6.45
CA LYS A 101 2.75 5.07 7.60
C LYS A 101 2.11 3.68 7.65
N LEU A 102 1.58 3.32 8.81
CA LEU A 102 0.81 2.09 8.98
C LEU A 102 -0.55 2.21 8.26
N ILE A 103 -0.63 1.67 7.04
CA ILE A 103 -1.85 1.56 6.24
C ILE A 103 -2.55 0.23 6.56
N THR A 104 -3.87 0.25 6.67
CA THR A 104 -4.70 -0.93 6.90
C THR A 104 -5.62 -1.21 5.72
N HIS A 105 -6.09 -2.45 5.60
CA HIS A 105 -7.18 -2.79 4.66
C HIS A 105 -8.45 -1.97 4.88
N GLY A 106 -8.71 -1.52 6.11
CA GLY A 106 -9.80 -0.59 6.42
C GLY A 106 -9.60 0.78 5.77
N ASP A 107 -8.36 1.28 5.71
CA ASP A 107 -8.03 2.53 5.04
C ASP A 107 -8.19 2.39 3.51
N ILE A 108 -7.80 1.24 2.95
CA ILE A 108 -8.01 0.92 1.53
C ILE A 108 -9.52 0.88 1.21
N TYR A 109 -10.29 0.14 2.00
CA TYR A 109 -11.75 0.06 1.88
C TYR A 109 -12.37 1.47 1.94
N MET A 110 -12.02 2.27 2.95
CA MET A 110 -12.50 3.64 3.10
C MET A 110 -12.18 4.51 1.87
N THR A 111 -10.94 4.43 1.38
CA THR A 111 -10.46 5.18 0.23
C THR A 111 -11.29 4.85 -1.01
N PHE A 112 -11.49 3.56 -1.32
CA PHE A 112 -12.22 3.15 -2.51
C PHE A 112 -13.72 3.38 -2.39
N THR A 113 -14.33 3.08 -1.24
CA THR A 113 -15.75 3.37 -1.02
C THR A 113 -16.03 4.85 -1.23
N ARG A 114 -15.22 5.74 -0.65
CA ARG A 114 -15.41 7.19 -0.82
C ARG A 114 -15.07 7.69 -2.22
N PHE A 115 -14.10 7.08 -2.89
CA PHE A 115 -13.74 7.43 -4.26
C PHE A 115 -14.85 7.06 -5.27
N PHE A 116 -15.43 5.87 -5.14
CA PHE A 116 -16.46 5.39 -6.08
C PHE A 116 -17.88 5.82 -5.71
N ASN A 117 -18.19 5.95 -4.42
CA ASN A 117 -19.51 6.35 -3.97
C ASN A 117 -19.45 7.03 -2.59
N SER A 118 -19.29 8.34 -2.62
CA SER A 118 -19.20 9.19 -1.42
C SER A 118 -20.45 9.17 -0.54
N SER A 119 -21.60 8.75 -1.08
CA SER A 119 -22.90 8.72 -0.39
C SER A 119 -23.18 7.41 0.36
N LEU A 120 -22.34 6.38 0.23
CA LEU A 120 -22.56 5.12 0.94
C LEU A 120 -22.40 5.30 2.46
N PRO A 121 -23.35 4.80 3.27
CA PRO A 121 -23.20 4.77 4.71
C PRO A 121 -22.05 3.83 5.08
N LEU A 122 -21.14 4.30 5.92
CA LEU A 122 -20.01 3.50 6.41
C LEU A 122 -20.50 2.65 7.59
N VAL A 123 -20.60 1.33 7.39
CA VAL A 123 -21.16 0.39 8.37
C VAL A 123 -20.08 -0.29 9.24
N LEU A 124 -18.80 -0.13 8.89
CA LEU A 124 -17.67 -0.90 9.43
C LEU A 124 -16.53 0.01 9.95
N PRO A 125 -15.60 -0.52 10.78
CA PRO A 125 -14.66 0.30 11.54
C PRO A 125 -13.88 1.30 10.69
N LYS A 126 -13.78 2.52 11.22
CA LYS A 126 -13.28 3.74 10.56
C LYS A 126 -11.81 3.60 10.15
N GLY A 127 -11.56 3.14 8.93
CA GLY A 127 -10.37 3.50 8.18
C GLY A 127 -10.39 4.98 7.79
N ILE A 128 -9.27 5.51 7.30
CA ILE A 128 -9.18 6.85 6.75
C ILE A 128 -9.11 6.81 5.21
N ASN A 129 -9.55 7.86 4.55
CA ASN A 129 -9.41 7.99 3.11
C ASN A 129 -8.00 8.49 2.74
N LEU A 130 -7.17 7.62 2.18
CA LEU A 130 -5.78 7.88 1.81
C LEU A 130 -5.64 8.96 0.71
N PHE A 131 -6.69 9.23 -0.05
CA PHE A 131 -6.68 10.29 -1.07
C PHE A 131 -6.92 11.68 -0.48
N THR A 132 -7.57 11.78 0.68
CA THR A 132 -8.00 13.08 1.23
C THR A 132 -7.52 13.34 2.66
N GLN A 133 -6.86 12.37 3.30
CA GLN A 133 -6.46 12.46 4.70
C GLN A 133 -5.02 11.94 4.89
N LYS A 134 -4.31 12.59 5.81
CA LYS A 134 -3.00 12.13 6.31
C LYS A 134 -3.18 11.19 7.49
N ILE A 135 -2.41 10.10 7.52
CA ILE A 135 -2.28 9.21 8.68
C ILE A 135 -1.48 9.94 9.76
N SER A 136 -2.00 9.96 10.98
CA SER A 136 -1.30 10.53 12.14
C SER A 136 0.04 9.82 12.38
N ASP A 137 1.07 10.59 12.76
CA ASP A 137 2.36 10.02 13.18
C ASP A 137 2.24 9.14 14.43
N ASP A 138 1.18 9.31 15.22
CA ASP A 138 0.88 8.50 16.41
C ASP A 138 0.06 7.25 16.10
N ARG A 139 -0.17 6.91 14.81
CA ARG A 139 -0.94 5.71 14.42
C ARG A 139 -0.25 4.44 14.95
N THR A 140 -0.96 3.73 15.83
CA THR A 140 -0.59 2.40 16.32
C THR A 140 -1.57 1.35 15.80
N CYS A 141 -1.26 0.06 15.96
CA CYS A 141 -2.17 -1.02 15.60
C CYS A 141 -3.52 -0.92 16.32
N ARG A 142 -3.54 -0.44 17.58
CA ARG A 142 -4.78 -0.20 18.33
C ARG A 142 -5.64 0.85 17.64
N ILE A 143 -5.05 1.98 17.24
CA ILE A 143 -5.74 3.06 16.53
C ILE A 143 -6.18 2.60 15.14
N GLY A 144 -5.35 1.80 14.46
CA GLY A 144 -5.67 1.16 13.19
C GLY A 144 -6.60 -0.04 13.28
N GLN A 145 -7.02 -0.43 14.48
CA GLN A 145 -7.90 -1.57 14.74
C GLN A 145 -7.37 -2.88 14.14
N ILE A 146 -6.05 -3.03 14.09
CA ILE A 146 -5.37 -4.27 13.72
C ILE A 146 -5.39 -5.19 14.94
N PRO A 147 -5.96 -6.41 14.85
CA PRO A 147 -5.93 -7.37 15.95
C PRO A 147 -4.49 -7.64 16.41
N GLY A 148 -4.25 -7.75 17.72
CA GLY A 148 -2.90 -7.88 18.27
C GLY A 148 -2.06 -9.00 17.66
N LYS A 149 -2.69 -10.14 17.30
CA LYS A 149 -2.03 -11.27 16.63
C LYS A 149 -1.49 -10.94 15.23
N TRP A 150 -2.06 -9.94 14.57
CA TRP A 150 -1.65 -9.46 13.24
C TRP A 150 -0.85 -8.17 13.30
N CYS A 151 -0.69 -7.60 14.50
CA CYS A 151 0.11 -6.42 14.67
C CYS A 151 1.60 -6.76 14.64
N ASN A 152 2.36 -5.94 13.92
CA ASN A 152 3.80 -5.96 13.86
C ASN A 152 4.40 -5.26 15.10
N CYS A 153 4.27 -5.87 16.28
CA CYS A 153 4.78 -5.33 17.55
C CYS A 153 6.30 -5.37 17.73
N TRP A 154 7.02 -6.03 16.83
CA TRP A 154 8.48 -5.93 16.75
C TRP A 154 8.97 -4.49 16.50
N ILE A 155 8.12 -3.62 15.96
CA ILE A 155 8.32 -2.18 15.89
C ILE A 155 7.61 -1.62 17.13
N PRO A 156 8.34 -1.24 18.20
CA PRO A 156 7.74 -0.94 19.49
C PRO A 156 6.65 0.13 19.41
N LYS A 157 6.86 1.14 18.56
CA LYS A 157 5.91 2.23 18.29
C LYS A 157 4.52 1.74 17.88
N LEU A 158 4.42 0.62 17.16
CA LEU A 158 3.13 0.12 16.66
C LEU A 158 2.24 -0.49 17.75
N CYS A 159 2.76 -0.76 18.95
CA CYS A 159 2.05 -1.46 20.02
C CYS A 159 1.84 -0.68 21.32
N LEU A 160 2.11 0.63 21.28
CA LEU A 160 1.78 1.57 22.35
C LEU A 160 0.29 2.00 22.32
#